data_AF-A0A7Y4QYE8-F1
#
_entry.id   AF-A0A7Y4QYE8-F1
#
_cell.length_a   1.000
_cell.length_b   1.000
_cell.length_c   1.000
_cell.angle_alpha   90.00
_cell.angle_beta   90.00
_cell.angle_gamma   90.00
#
_symmetry.space_group_name_H-M   'P 1'
#
loop_
_entity.id
_entity.type
_entity.pdbx_description
1 polymer ?
#
loop_
_entity_poly.entity_id
_entity_poly.type
_entity_poly.pdbx_seq_one_letter_code
_entity_poly.pdbx_strand_id
1 'polypeptide(L)'
;RRMMRFENLAAHEQTTRAITEKLVQLRRSSLPLVYGDFNWVQIEDQLLIYQRKYFGDTVFICFNKSGEPKQVELKEASTNATAQFGSKLQFENQRTTLTLKPHSFEIITSTSTASK
;
A
#
# COMPACT_ATOMS: atom_id res chain seq x y z
N ARG A 1 25.84 3.17 -19.96
CA ARG A 1 25.04 3.96 -18.99
C ARG A 1 24.43 5.14 -19.75
N ARG A 2 23.11 5.23 -19.86
CA ARG A 2 22.47 6.37 -20.55
C ARG A 2 22.56 7.61 -19.67
N MET A 3 22.61 8.80 -20.27
CA MET A 3 22.53 10.06 -19.53
C MET A 3 21.15 10.19 -18.89
N MET A 4 21.11 10.75 -17.68
CA MET A 4 19.86 11.02 -16.98
C MET A 4 19.11 12.15 -17.70
N ARG A 5 17.79 11.99 -17.85
CA ARG A 5 16.91 12.97 -18.48
C ARG A 5 16.00 13.59 -17.43
N PHE A 6 16.02 14.91 -17.32
CA PHE A 6 15.27 15.65 -16.30
C PHE A 6 14.02 16.37 -16.84
N GLU A 7 13.98 16.58 -18.15
CA GLU A 7 12.96 17.37 -18.84
C GLU A 7 12.25 16.53 -19.91
N ASN A 8 11.10 17.03 -20.40
CA ASN A 8 10.29 16.39 -21.44
C ASN A 8 9.97 14.91 -21.14
N LEU A 9 9.64 14.65 -19.88
CA LEU A 9 9.22 13.33 -19.42
C LEU A 9 7.90 12.93 -20.08
N ALA A 10 7.83 11.70 -20.60
CA ALA A 10 6.59 11.11 -21.08
C ALA A 10 5.60 10.91 -19.92
N ALA A 11 4.31 10.78 -20.23
CA ALA A 11 3.26 10.68 -19.22
C ALA A 11 3.52 9.56 -18.18
N HIS A 12 3.96 8.39 -18.64
CA HIS A 12 4.29 7.27 -17.73
C HIS A 12 5.47 7.59 -16.81
N GLU A 13 6.48 8.31 -17.29
CA GLU A 13 7.64 8.72 -16.47
C GLU A 13 7.24 9.76 -15.42
N GLN A 14 6.33 10.68 -15.78
CA GLN A 14 5.74 11.62 -14.82
C GLN A 14 4.96 10.87 -13.73
N THR A 15 4.16 9.87 -14.12
CA THR A 15 3.46 8.99 -13.18
C THR A 15 4.45 8.26 -12.27
N THR A 16 5.51 7.66 -12.82
CA THR A 16 6.55 6.98 -12.03
C THR A 16 7.23 7.93 -11.05
N ARG A 17 7.55 9.16 -11.48
CA ARG A 17 8.11 10.20 -10.60
C ARG A 17 7.16 10.53 -9.46
N ALA A 18 5.88 10.81 -9.75
CA ALA A 18 4.89 11.15 -8.73
C ALA A 18 4.64 10.01 -7.73
N ILE A 19 4.56 8.77 -8.22
CA ILE A 19 4.44 7.58 -7.37
C ILE A 19 5.68 7.44 -6.48
N THR A 20 6.88 7.56 -7.06
CA THR A 20 8.14 7.41 -6.31
C THR A 20 8.26 8.48 -5.24
N GLU A 21 7.92 9.74 -5.55
CA GLU A 21 7.90 10.83 -4.58
C GLU A 21 6.96 10.53 -3.42
N LYS A 22 5.73 10.07 -3.71
CA LYS A 22 4.76 9.69 -2.68
C LYS A 22 5.26 8.51 -1.82
N LEU A 23 5.87 7.50 -2.43
CA LEU A 23 6.45 6.36 -1.71
C LEU A 23 7.58 6.79 -0.76
N VAL A 24 8.46 7.70 -1.21
CA VAL A 24 9.55 8.23 -0.38
C VAL A 24 8.99 9.03 0.77
N GLN A 25 8.00 9.91 0.53
CA GLN A 25 7.34 10.67 1.58
C GLN A 25 6.66 9.74 2.60
N LEU A 26 5.91 8.74 2.14
CA LEU A 26 5.23 7.77 2.99
C LEU A 26 6.22 6.96 3.85
N ARG A 27 7.33 6.50 3.27
CA ARG A 27 8.38 5.79 4.01
C ARG A 27 9.02 6.68 5.08
N ARG A 28 9.20 7.97 4.81
CA ARG A 28 9.78 8.93 5.77
C ARG A 28 8.85 9.23 6.95
N SER A 29 7.54 9.25 6.72
CA SER A 29 6.55 9.59 7.76
C SER A 29 5.99 8.38 8.52
N SER A 30 6.22 7.15 8.04
CA SER A 30 5.68 5.92 8.63
C SER A 30 6.77 5.05 9.27
N LEU A 31 6.79 5.02 10.61
CA LEU A 31 7.72 4.17 11.37
C LEU A 31 7.58 2.66 11.05
N PRO A 32 6.36 2.10 10.85
CA PRO A 32 6.24 0.72 10.39
C PRO A 32 7.02 0.42 9.13
N LEU A 33 7.08 1.34 8.16
CA LEU A 33 7.82 1.13 6.90
C LEU A 33 9.34 1.18 7.06
N VAL A 34 9.85 1.81 8.12
CA VAL A 34 11.29 1.89 8.39
C VAL A 34 11.71 0.76 9.32
N TYR A 35 11.06 0.64 10.48
CA TYR A 35 11.49 -0.23 11.59
C TYR A 35 10.51 -1.33 11.95
N GLY A 36 9.30 -1.32 11.38
CA GLY A 36 8.27 -2.28 11.76
C GLY A 36 8.60 -3.71 11.37
N ASP A 37 8.06 -4.65 12.15
CA ASP A 37 8.17 -6.09 11.90
C ASP A 37 7.41 -6.46 10.64
N PHE A 38 8.01 -7.34 9.84
CA PHE A 38 7.43 -7.83 8.59
C PHE A 38 6.63 -9.11 8.85
N ASN A 39 5.39 -9.17 8.37
CA ASN A 39 4.57 -10.38 8.42
C ASN A 39 3.86 -10.62 7.10
N TRP A 40 3.84 -11.87 6.64
CA TRP A 40 3.04 -12.26 5.48
C TRP A 40 1.55 -12.27 5.83
N VAL A 41 0.73 -11.76 4.92
CA VAL A 41 -0.73 -11.79 5.06
C VAL A 41 -1.33 -12.76 4.03
N GLN A 42 -0.90 -12.67 2.77
CA GLN A 42 -1.35 -13.55 1.70
C GLN A 42 -0.26 -13.67 0.64
N ILE A 43 0.02 -14.91 0.20
CA ILE A 43 1.00 -15.21 -0.84
C ILE A 43 0.33 -16.10 -1.87
N GLU A 44 0.12 -15.56 -3.05
CA GLU A 44 -0.33 -16.26 -4.24
C GLU A 44 0.57 -15.88 -5.43
N ASP A 45 0.45 -16.59 -6.55
CA ASP A 45 1.25 -16.33 -7.74
C ASP A 45 1.10 -14.87 -8.24
N GLN A 46 -0.13 -14.35 -8.18
CA GLN A 46 -0.49 -13.04 -8.73
C GLN A 46 -1.03 -12.03 -7.71
N LEU A 47 -1.09 -12.40 -6.43
CA LEU A 47 -1.51 -11.52 -5.34
C LEU A 47 -0.53 -11.68 -4.18
N LEU A 48 0.09 -10.57 -3.78
CA LEU A 48 1.04 -10.54 -2.68
C LEU A 48 0.60 -9.49 -1.67
N ILE A 49 0.40 -9.91 -0.43
CA ILE A 49 0.03 -9.03 0.67
C ILE A 49 0.94 -9.32 1.85
N TYR A 50 1.58 -8.27 2.35
CA TYR A 50 2.29 -8.33 3.62
C TYR A 50 1.99 -7.09 4.44
N GLN A 51 2.26 -7.19 5.73
CA GLN A 51 2.15 -6.08 6.65
C GLN A 51 3.48 -5.74 7.31
N ARG A 52 3.61 -4.47 7.65
CA ARG A 52 4.65 -3.91 8.50
C ARG A 52 3.98 -3.36 9.74
N LYS A 53 4.37 -3.79 10.94
CA LYS A 53 3.77 -3.32 12.20
C LYS A 53 4.82 -2.70 13.12
N TYR A 54 4.51 -1.56 13.71
CA TYR A 54 5.34 -0.93 14.72
C TYR A 54 4.44 -0.32 15.81
N PHE A 55 4.45 -0.93 16.99
CA PHE A 55 3.49 -0.66 18.07
C PHE A 55 2.03 -0.69 17.59
N GLY A 56 1.31 0.43 17.73
CA GLY A 56 -0.09 0.56 17.32
C GLY A 56 -0.29 0.79 15.83
N ASP A 57 0.77 1.03 15.05
CA ASP A 57 0.65 1.36 13.65
C ASP A 57 0.92 0.14 12.76
N THR A 58 0.03 -0.08 11.80
CA THR A 58 0.13 -1.17 10.83
C THR A 58 0.05 -0.60 9.42
N VAL A 59 0.91 -1.09 8.53
CA VAL A 59 0.87 -0.78 7.10
C VAL A 59 0.73 -2.06 6.32
N PHE A 60 -0.33 -2.19 5.53
CA PHE A 60 -0.52 -3.26 4.57
C PHE A 60 -0.02 -2.82 3.19
N ILE A 61 0.72 -3.70 2.53
CA ILE A 61 1.18 -3.50 1.17
C ILE A 61 0.59 -4.62 0.33
N CYS A 62 -0.22 -4.26 -0.67
CA CYS A 62 -0.94 -5.20 -1.50
C CYS A 62 -0.51 -5.02 -2.97
N PHE A 63 -0.04 -6.08 -3.61
CA PHE A 63 0.33 -6.10 -5.02
C PHE A 63 -0.58 -7.03 -5.80
N ASN A 64 -1.14 -6.54 -6.90
CA ASN A 64 -1.80 -7.35 -7.92
C ASN A 64 -0.92 -7.42 -9.17
N LYS A 65 -0.38 -8.60 -9.46
CA LYS A 65 0.43 -8.84 -10.66
C LYS A 65 -0.39 -9.37 -11.83
N SER A 66 -1.64 -9.77 -11.61
CA SER A 66 -2.49 -10.30 -12.67
C SER A 66 -2.96 -9.21 -13.65
N GLY A 67 -3.38 -9.65 -14.84
CA GLY A 67 -4.07 -8.82 -15.82
C GLY A 67 -5.54 -8.53 -15.48
N GLU A 68 -6.04 -9.02 -14.34
CA GLU A 68 -7.44 -8.90 -13.91
C GLU A 68 -7.55 -8.18 -12.56
N PRO A 69 -8.69 -7.53 -12.26
CA PRO A 69 -8.93 -6.99 -10.92
C PRO A 69 -8.91 -8.08 -9.85
N LYS A 70 -8.39 -7.76 -8.66
CA LYS A 70 -8.36 -8.66 -7.50
C LYS A 70 -9.01 -8.00 -6.29
N GLN A 71 -9.95 -8.71 -5.67
CA GLN A 71 -10.50 -8.31 -4.38
C GLN A 71 -9.56 -8.76 -3.26
N VAL A 72 -9.33 -7.86 -2.32
CA VAL A 72 -8.46 -8.07 -1.15
C VAL A 72 -9.28 -7.84 0.11
N GLU A 73 -9.07 -8.70 1.10
CA GLU A 73 -9.71 -8.61 2.41
C GLU A 73 -8.65 -8.63 3.51
N LEU A 74 -8.64 -7.60 4.34
CA LEU A 74 -7.68 -7.41 5.43
C LEU A 74 -8.40 -7.48 6.76
N LYS A 75 -8.05 -8.48 7.58
CA LYS A 75 -8.69 -8.76 8.87
C LYS A 75 -8.27 -7.81 10.00
N GLU A 76 -7.10 -7.18 9.88
CA GLU A 76 -6.48 -6.36 10.94
C GLU A 76 -6.48 -4.85 10.61
N ALA A 77 -7.00 -4.45 9.45
CA ALA A 77 -7.11 -3.04 9.09
C ALA A 77 -8.33 -2.42 9.79
N SER A 78 -8.08 -1.58 10.79
CA SER A 78 -9.10 -0.89 11.59
C SER A 78 -9.92 0.12 10.76
N THR A 79 -11.02 0.64 11.32
CA THR A 79 -11.82 1.73 10.75
C THR A 79 -11.02 3.02 10.45
N ASN A 80 -9.80 3.14 10.95
CA ASN A 80 -8.90 4.27 10.70
C ASN A 80 -7.92 4.01 9.55
N ALA A 81 -8.18 2.97 8.72
CA ALA A 81 -7.34 2.67 7.57
C ALA A 81 -7.48 3.74 6.48
N THR A 82 -6.36 4.15 5.91
CA THR A 82 -6.30 5.12 4.81
C THR A 82 -5.57 4.51 3.62
N ALA A 83 -6.22 4.53 2.44
CA ALA A 83 -5.58 4.14 1.18
C ALA A 83 -4.68 5.27 0.68
N GLN A 84 -3.43 4.93 0.35
CA GLN A 84 -2.43 5.92 -0.03
C GLN A 84 -2.40 6.15 -1.55
N PHE A 85 -2.96 5.27 -2.38
CA PHE A 85 -2.94 5.39 -3.84
C PHE A 85 -4.34 5.43 -4.47
N GLY A 86 -5.36 5.71 -3.65
CA GLY A 86 -6.70 6.09 -4.11
C GLY A 86 -7.66 4.92 -4.31
N SER A 87 -7.33 3.72 -3.83
CA SER A 87 -8.29 2.62 -3.76
C SER A 87 -9.43 2.98 -2.82
N LYS A 88 -10.66 2.59 -3.17
CA LYS A 88 -11.82 2.73 -2.31
C LYS A 88 -11.79 1.61 -1.26
N LEU A 89 -11.78 1.99 0.01
CA LEU A 89 -11.86 1.06 1.12
C LEU A 89 -13.31 0.90 1.56
N GLN A 90 -13.73 -0.33 1.81
CA GLN A 90 -15.02 -0.67 2.41
C GLN A 90 -14.76 -1.36 3.75
N PHE A 91 -15.54 -0.99 4.76
CA PHE A 91 -15.37 -1.49 6.12
C PHE A 91 -16.60 -2.30 6.53
N GLU A 92 -16.43 -3.60 6.74
CA GLU A 92 -17.50 -4.50 7.15
C GLU A 92 -16.97 -5.49 8.19
N ASN A 93 -17.70 -5.69 9.30
CA ASN A 93 -17.40 -6.73 10.29
C ASN A 93 -15.93 -6.76 10.78
N GLN A 94 -15.34 -5.58 11.05
CA GLN A 94 -13.93 -5.40 11.44
C GLN A 94 -12.91 -5.80 10.36
N ARG A 95 -13.34 -5.86 9.10
CA ARG A 95 -12.48 -6.14 7.95
C ARG A 95 -12.50 -4.97 7.00
N THR A 96 -11.37 -4.74 6.35
CA THR A 96 -11.26 -3.77 5.27
C THR A 96 -11.17 -4.52 3.95
N THR A 97 -12.05 -4.22 3.02
CA THR A 97 -12.00 -4.76 1.66
C THR A 97 -11.68 -3.67 0.64
N LEU A 98 -10.95 -4.06 -0.41
CA LEU A 98 -10.65 -3.20 -1.55
C LEU A 98 -10.51 -4.02 -2.83
N THR A 99 -10.62 -3.34 -3.97
CA THR A 99 -10.37 -3.93 -5.29
C THR A 99 -9.12 -3.29 -5.90
N LEU A 100 -8.11 -4.11 -6.14
CA LEU A 100 -6.90 -3.73 -6.87
C LEU A 100 -7.15 -3.85 -8.38
N LYS A 101 -6.69 -2.86 -9.14
CA LYS A 101 -6.69 -2.91 -10.61
C LYS A 101 -5.64 -3.91 -11.11
N PRO A 102 -5.72 -4.34 -12.38
CA PRO A 102 -4.63 -5.10 -13.02
C PRO A 102 -3.29 -4.39 -12.87
N HIS A 103 -2.22 -5.16 -12.64
CA HIS A 103 -0.83 -4.66 -12.53
C HIS A 103 -0.66 -3.43 -11.62
N SER A 104 -1.40 -3.37 -10.51
CA SER A 104 -1.38 -2.24 -9.58
C SER A 104 -1.01 -2.67 -8.17
N PHE A 105 -0.84 -1.69 -7.30
CA PHE A 105 -0.62 -1.89 -5.88
C PHE A 105 -1.41 -0.86 -5.07
N GLU A 106 -1.58 -1.14 -3.79
CA GLU A 106 -2.09 -0.19 -2.81
C GLU A 106 -1.31 -0.33 -1.51
N ILE A 107 -1.15 0.79 -0.80
CA ILE A 107 -0.60 0.83 0.54
C ILE A 107 -1.66 1.39 1.48
N ILE A 108 -1.96 0.64 2.53
CA ILE A 108 -3.00 0.99 3.50
C ILE A 108 -2.32 1.21 4.84
N THR A 109 -2.43 2.42 5.36
CA THR A 109 -1.93 2.78 6.68
C THR A 109 -3.07 2.76 7.69
N SER A 110 -2.88 2.11 8.82
CA SER A 110 -3.87 2.04 9.90
C SER A 110 -3.16 2.33 11.23
N THR A 111 -3.79 3.16 12.05
CA THR A 111 -3.34 3.43 13.42
C THR A 111 -4.34 2.83 14.40
N SER A 112 -3.83 2.05 15.34
CA SER A 112 -4.61 1.53 16.46
C SER A 112 -4.74 2.62 17.51
N THR A 113 -5.90 3.26 17.58
CA THR A 113 -6.25 4.11 18.71
C THR A 113 -6.46 3.21 19.92
N ALA A 114 -5.39 2.96 20.69
CA ALA A 114 -5.58 2.42 22.03
C ALA A 114 -6.36 3.47 22.84
N SER A 115 -7.56 3.12 23.31
CA SER A 115 -8.28 3.91 24.32
C SER A 115 -7.31 4.19 25.48
N LYS A 116 -7.03 5.47 25.70
CA LYS A 116 -6.59 5.95 27.01
C LYS A 116 -7.79 5.95 27.96
#